data_AF-A0A7K2N2B9-F1
#
_entry.id   AF-A0A7K2N2B9-F1
#
_cell.length_a   1.000
_cell.length_b   1.000
_cell.length_c   1.000
_cell.angle_alpha   90.00
_cell.angle_beta   90.00
_cell.angle_gamma   90.00
#
_symmetry.space_group_name_H-M   'P 1'
#
loop_
_entity.id
_entity.type
_entity.pdbx_description
1 polymer ?
#
loop_
_entity_poly.entity_id
_entity_poly.type
_entity_poly.pdbx_seq_one_letter_code
_entity_poly.pdbx_strand_id
1 'polypeptide(L)' 'MTRPITAGLDGSEESLAALAWAAREAVRRGVPLHAVHAWRFQDRGV' A
#
# COMPACT_ATOMS: atom_id res chain seq x y z
N MET A 1 3.19 -0.81 21.15
CA MET A 1 2.71 -1.52 19.95
C MET A 1 3.10 -0.72 18.71
N THR A 2 4.04 -1.23 17.90
CA THR A 2 4.37 -0.61 16.62
C THR A 2 3.32 -1.02 15.58
N ARG A 3 2.78 -0.03 14.86
CA ARG A 3 1.77 -0.26 13.81
C ARG A 3 2.45 -0.53 12.46
N PRO A 4 1.88 -1.39 11.60
CA PRO A 4 2.40 -1.61 10.26
C PRO A 4 2.33 -0.33 9.41
N ILE A 5 3.22 -0.20 8.44
CA ILE A 5 3.13 0.83 7.40
C ILE A 5 2.24 0.28 6.29
N THR A 6 1.28 1.07 5.82
CA THR A 6 0.39 0.68 4.71
C THR A 6 0.64 1.57 3.50
N ALA A 7 0.77 0.97 2.31
CA ALA A 7 0.94 1.64 1.03
C ALA A 7 -0.17 1.23 0.06
N GLY A 8 -0.84 2.23 -0.54
CA GLY A 8 -1.82 2.02 -1.60
C GLY A 8 -1.15 1.95 -2.96
N LEU A 9 -1.64 1.06 -3.82
CA LEU A 9 -1.20 0.89 -5.19
C LEU A 9 -2.37 1.11 -6.14
N ASP A 10 -2.19 1.96 -7.15
CA ASP A 10 -3.13 2.13 -8.27
C ASP A 10 -2.46 1.84 -9.63
N GLY A 11 -1.17 1.50 -9.64
CA GLY A 11 -0.41 1.18 -10.85
C GLY A 11 0.34 2.36 -11.47
N SER A 12 0.16 3.57 -10.93
CA SER A 12 0.92 4.76 -11.33
C SER A 12 2.38 4.70 -10.86
N GLU A 13 3.27 5.46 -11.52
CA GLU A 13 4.66 5.63 -11.08
C GLU A 13 4.74 6.24 -9.68
N GLU A 14 3.81 7.15 -9.35
CA GLU A 14 3.67 7.77 -8.05
C GLU A 14 3.36 6.75 -6.96
N SER A 15 2.45 5.80 -7.23
CA SER A 15 2.13 4.73 -6.28
C SER A 15 3.32 3.77 -6.06
N LEU A 16 4.12 3.51 -7.10
CA LEU A 16 5.35 2.72 -7.00
C LEU A 16 6.42 3.45 -6.19
N ALA A 17 6.57 4.76 -6.37
CA ALA A 17 7.47 5.58 -5.57
C ALA A 17 7.06 5.61 -4.09
N ALA A 18 5.76 5.70 -3.81
CA ALA A 18 5.21 5.62 -2.45
C ALA A 18 5.49 4.24 -1.80
N LEU A 19 5.31 3.14 -2.55
CA LEU A 19 5.63 1.80 -2.09
C LEU A 19 7.13 1.65 -1.75
N ALA A 20 8.00 2.17 -2.61
CA ALA A 20 9.45 2.10 -2.40
C ALA A 20 9.87 2.86 -1.13
N TRP A 21 9.27 4.02 -0.86
CA TRP A 21 9.48 4.75 0.39
C TRP A 21 8.96 3.95 1.60
N ALA A 22 7.74 3.42 1.52
CA ALA A 22 7.12 2.67 2.60
C ALA A 22 7.92 1.41 2.97
N ALA A 23 8.48 0.71 1.99
CA ALA A 23 9.35 -0.44 2.20
C ALA A 23 10.63 -0.06 2.96
N ARG A 24 11.30 1.02 2.56
CA ARG A 24 12.49 1.51 3.28
C ARG A 24 12.16 1.88 4.72
N GLU A 25 11.04 2.54 4.95
CA GLU A 25 10.60 2.90 6.30
C GLU A 25 10.23 1.68 7.15
N ALA A 26 9.58 0.68 6.57
CA ALA A 26 9.19 -0.55 7.27
C ALA A 26 10.43 -1.29 7.79
N VAL A 27 11.47 -1.40 6.95
CA VAL A 27 12.78 -1.95 7.33
C VAL A 27 13.42 -1.13 8.45
N ARG A 28 13.50 0.20 8.28
CA ARG A 28 14.12 1.10 9.29
C ARG A 28 13.44 1.01 10.66
N ARG A 29 12.12 0.78 10.69
CA ARG A 29 11.32 0.73 11.91
C ARG A 29 11.14 -0.68 12.47
N GLY A 30 11.56 -1.72 11.74
CA GLY A 30 11.34 -3.11 12.11
C GLY A 30 9.86 -3.48 12.21
N VAL A 31 9.04 -2.95 11.31
CA VAL A 31 7.58 -3.20 11.29
C VAL A 31 7.13 -3.81 9.97
N PRO A 32 6.00 -4.55 9.94
CA PRO A 32 5.45 -5.07 8.69
C PRO A 32 5.04 -3.95 7.71
N LEU A 33 5.16 -4.25 6.41
CA LEU A 33 4.59 -3.47 5.32
C LEU A 33 3.31 -4.16 4.80
N HIS A 34 2.23 -3.39 4.67
CA HIS A 34 1.01 -3.81 3.98
C HIS A 34 0.88 -3.08 2.66
N ALA A 35 0.93 -3.82 1.56
CA ALA A 35 0.63 -3.31 0.21
C ALA A 35 -0.84 -3.58 -0.12
N VAL A 36 -1.58 -2.55 -0.51
CA VAL A 36 -3.02 -2.64 -0.80
C VAL A 36 -3.31 -2.10 -2.19
N HIS A 37 -3.90 -2.93 -3.04
CA HIS A 37 -4.48 -2.50 -4.31
C HIS A 37 -6.00 -2.50 -4.18
N ALA A 38 -6.64 -1.35 -4.41
CA ALA A 38 -8.09 -1.20 -4.31
C ALA A 38 -8.70 -1.07 -5.70
N TRP A 39 -9.79 -1.79 -5.94
CA TRP A 39 -10.61 -1.67 -7.13
C TRP A 39 -12.01 -1.20 -6.77
N ARG A 40 -12.67 -0.52 -7.71
CA ARG A 40 -14.09 -0.18 -7.56
C ARG A 40 -14.92 -1.38 -7.97
N PHE A 41 -15.63 -1.96 -7.01
CA PHE A 41 -16.71 -2.88 -7.32
C PHE A 41 -17.87 -2.08 -7.92
N GLN A 42 -18.28 -2.42 -9.14
CA GLN A 42 -19.53 -1.93 -9.72
C GLN A 42 -20.55 -3.05 -9.61
N ASP A 43 -21.59 -2.83 -8.83
CA ASP A 43 -22.70 -3.75 -8.73
C ASP A 43 -23.44 -3.75 -10.08
N ARG A 44 -23.34 -4.87 -10.82
CA ARG A 44 -24.22 -5.09 -11.96
C ARG A 44 -25.54 -5.54 -11.37
N GLY A 45 -26.41 -4.57 -11.08
CA GLY A 45 -27.77 -4.83 -10.61
C GLY A 45 -28.42 -5.93 -11.45
N VAL A 46 -28.66 -7.07 -10.81
CA VAL A 46 -29.49 -8.17 -11.32
C VAL A 46 -30.91 -8.00 -10.84
#